data_AF-A0A7C5SVQ0-F1
#
_entry.id   AF-A0A7C5SVQ0-F1
#
_cell.length_a   1.000
_cell.length_b   1.000
_cell.length_c   1.000
_cell.angle_alpha   90.00
_cell.angle_beta   90.00
_cell.angle_gamma   90.00
#
_symmetry.space_group_name_H-M   'P 1'
#
loop_
_entity.id
_entity.type
_entity.pdbx_description
1 polymer ?
#
loop_
_entity_poly.entity_id
_entity_poly.type
_entity_poly.pdbx_seq_one_letter_code
_entity_poly.pdbx_strand_id
1 'polypeptide(L)'
;MKKETRIAIIASRGLRNARVYMLTVFRGKIVEGVEFYKANSSFELSSAIASSKYYNEIRMFIVITGNDPFINDDFYVRIAKPIILTRRLESVNKAFGLSIDEARSVVNFLVKSTFMETIEFIDKLYHEVIEVLEELGYEKRSG
;
A
#
# COMPACT_ATOMS: atom_id res chain seq x y z
N MET A 1 4.33 4.86 -27.47
CA MET A 1 3.20 4.38 -26.63
C MET A 1 3.13 5.23 -25.37
N LYS A 2 2.00 5.88 -25.07
CA LYS A 2 1.81 6.56 -23.78
C LYS A 2 1.91 5.47 -22.69
N LYS A 3 2.97 5.50 -21.86
CA LYS A 3 3.09 4.58 -20.72
C LYS A 3 1.87 4.80 -19.84
N GLU A 4 1.01 3.79 -19.74
CA GLU A 4 -0.12 3.84 -18.82
C GLU A 4 0.40 4.08 -17.41
N THR A 5 -0.22 5.03 -16.72
CA THR A 5 0.12 5.43 -15.37
C THR A 5 -0.03 4.23 -14.43
N ARG A 6 1.02 3.91 -13.68
CA ARG A 6 0.95 2.91 -12.61
C ARG A 6 0.69 3.54 -11.27
N ILE A 7 -0.24 2.94 -10.55
CA ILE A 7 -0.60 3.30 -9.18
C ILE A 7 -0.33 2.08 -8.33
N ALA A 8 0.23 2.28 -7.15
CA ALA A 8 0.41 1.19 -6.21
C ALA A 8 -0.42 1.41 -4.95
N ILE A 9 -1.07 0.34 -4.50
CA ILE A 9 -1.79 0.30 -3.22
C ILE A 9 -0.89 -0.41 -2.22
N ILE A 10 -0.69 0.18 -1.05
CA ILE A 10 0.02 -0.44 0.07
C ILE A 10 -0.98 -0.71 1.18
N ALA A 11 -1.18 -1.97 1.55
CA ALA A 11 -1.93 -2.38 2.73
C ALA A 11 -0.97 -2.82 3.83
N SER A 12 -1.27 -2.52 5.11
CA SER A 12 -0.43 -2.92 6.25
C SER A 12 -1.21 -3.51 7.42
N ARG A 13 -0.54 -4.40 8.18
CA ARG A 13 -1.08 -5.02 9.40
C ARG A 13 0.07 -5.38 10.33
N GLY A 14 -0.15 -5.08 11.62
CA GLY A 14 0.74 -5.56 12.67
C GLY A 14 0.46 -7.02 12.97
N LEU A 15 1.52 -7.83 12.99
CA LEU A 15 1.54 -9.22 13.44
C LEU A 15 2.51 -9.31 14.63
N ARG A 16 2.00 -9.23 15.86
CA ARG A 16 2.76 -9.19 17.15
C ARG A 16 4.12 -8.46 17.09
N ASN A 17 5.17 -9.14 16.64
CA ASN A 17 6.56 -8.67 16.63
C ASN A 17 7.02 -8.09 15.27
N ALA A 18 6.14 -8.06 14.28
CA ALA A 18 6.44 -7.68 12.91
C ALA A 18 5.29 -6.87 12.30
N ARG A 19 5.57 -6.08 11.28
CA ARG A 19 4.54 -5.52 10.40
C ARG A 19 4.72 -6.08 9.01
N VAL A 20 3.62 -6.54 8.43
CA VAL A 20 3.56 -7.04 7.06
C VAL A 20 2.87 -5.99 6.19
N TYR A 21 3.40 -5.84 5.00
CA TYR A 21 2.95 -4.89 4.00
C TYR A 21 2.73 -5.64 2.69
N MET A 22 1.65 -5.31 2.02
CA MET A 22 1.38 -5.78 0.66
C MET A 22 1.36 -4.58 -0.27
N LEU A 23 2.23 -4.60 -1.28
CA LEU A 23 2.26 -3.64 -2.38
C LEU A 23 1.60 -4.26 -3.60
N THR A 24 0.43 -3.75 -3.99
CA THR A 24 -0.26 -4.15 -5.21
C THR A 24 -0.12 -3.07 -6.27
N VAL A 25 0.48 -3.41 -7.40
CA VAL A 25 0.77 -2.49 -8.51
C VAL A 25 -0.26 -2.67 -9.61
N PHE A 26 -0.83 -1.56 -10.04
CA PHE A 26 -1.86 -1.52 -11.07
C PHE A 26 -1.41 -0.77 -12.31
N ARG A 27 -1.89 -1.24 -13.45
CA ARG A 27 -1.82 -0.55 -14.73
C ARG A 27 -3.20 -0.50 -15.34
N GLY A 28 -3.82 0.68 -15.30
CA GLY A 28 -5.25 0.81 -15.62
C GLY A 28 -6.10 -0.04 -14.65
N LYS A 29 -6.83 -1.03 -15.20
CA LYS A 29 -7.67 -1.96 -14.43
C LYS A 29 -7.00 -3.28 -14.07
N ILE A 30 -5.76 -3.50 -14.50
CA ILE A 30 -5.07 -4.78 -14.36
C ILE A 30 -4.11 -4.72 -13.17
N VAL A 31 -4.14 -5.77 -12.33
CA VAL A 31 -3.10 -6.03 -11.33
C VAL A 31 -1.87 -6.57 -12.07
N GLU A 32 -0.80 -5.76 -12.11
CA GLU A 32 0.45 -6.12 -12.80
C GLU A 32 1.42 -6.84 -11.88
N GLY A 33 1.31 -6.63 -10.55
CA GLY A 33 2.14 -7.32 -9.58
C GLY A 33 1.66 -7.15 -8.14
N VAL A 34 2.04 -8.12 -7.31
CA VAL A 34 1.84 -8.10 -5.86
C VAL A 34 3.17 -8.47 -5.20
N GLU A 35 3.63 -7.65 -4.27
CA GLU A 35 4.84 -7.89 -3.48
C GLU A 35 4.51 -7.80 -1.99
N PHE A 36 5.11 -8.68 -1.19
CA PHE A 36 4.94 -8.70 0.26
C PHE A 36 6.26 -8.33 0.93
N TYR A 37 6.18 -7.48 1.96
CA TYR A 37 7.33 -7.09 2.75
C TYR A 37 7.05 -7.28 4.23
N LYS A 38 8.11 -7.63 4.95
CA LYS A 38 8.18 -7.48 6.40
C LYS A 38 9.09 -6.29 6.70
N ALA A 39 8.66 -5.40 7.58
CA ALA A 39 9.49 -4.29 8.02
C ALA A 39 9.35 -4.06 9.52
N ASN A 40 10.45 -3.64 10.14
CA ASN A 40 10.55 -3.27 11.55
C ASN A 40 10.81 -1.76 11.73
N SER A 41 10.92 -1.01 10.63
CA SER A 41 11.07 0.44 10.64
C SER A 41 10.57 1.06 9.33
N SER A 42 10.32 2.38 9.35
CA SER A 42 10.05 3.16 8.13
C SER A 42 11.16 3.04 7.09
N PHE A 43 12.42 2.97 7.53
CA PHE A 43 13.57 2.84 6.65
C PHE A 43 13.56 1.51 5.88
N GLU A 44 13.36 0.41 6.59
CA GLU A 44 13.28 -0.93 5.98
C GLU A 44 12.14 -0.99 4.98
N LEU A 45 10.96 -0.48 5.36
CA LEU A 45 9.79 -0.46 4.49
C LEU A 45 10.04 0.37 3.21
N SER A 46 10.51 1.61 3.35
CA SER A 46 10.78 2.47 2.19
C SER A 46 11.85 1.89 1.29
N SER A 47 12.89 1.26 1.85
CA SER A 47 13.97 0.63 1.07
C SER A 47 13.46 -0.57 0.29
N ALA A 48 12.62 -1.40 0.91
CA ALA A 48 11.99 -2.54 0.24
C ALA A 48 11.12 -2.08 -0.94
N ILE A 49 10.27 -1.07 -0.73
CA ILE A 49 9.43 -0.50 -1.80
C ILE A 49 10.28 0.15 -2.89
N ALA A 50 11.32 0.91 -2.54
CA ALA A 50 12.21 1.55 -3.50
C ALA A 50 13.00 0.53 -4.34
N SER A 51 13.28 -0.65 -3.78
CA SER A 51 13.94 -1.75 -4.48
C SER A 51 13.00 -2.55 -5.41
N SER A 52 11.68 -2.34 -5.32
CA SER A 52 10.72 -2.99 -6.19
C SER A 52 11.00 -2.68 -7.65
N LYS A 53 10.92 -3.68 -8.52
CA LYS A 53 11.10 -3.50 -9.98
C LYS A 53 10.08 -2.51 -10.56
N TYR A 54 8.94 -2.32 -9.90
CA TYR A 54 7.88 -1.41 -10.32
C TYR A 54 8.11 0.04 -9.87
N TYR A 55 9.02 0.29 -8.91
CA TYR A 55 9.14 1.58 -8.23
C TYR A 55 9.25 2.75 -9.20
N ASN A 56 10.12 2.67 -10.20
CA ASN A 56 10.35 3.74 -11.18
C ASN A 56 9.12 4.07 -12.04
N GLU A 57 8.21 3.12 -12.22
CA GLU A 57 7.01 3.27 -13.05
C GLU A 57 5.79 3.73 -12.26
N ILE A 58 5.76 3.48 -10.95
CA ILE A 58 4.73 3.96 -10.05
C ILE A 58 4.75 5.49 -10.01
N ARG A 59 3.60 6.13 -10.24
CA ARG A 59 3.45 7.59 -10.18
C ARG A 59 2.86 8.08 -8.87
N MET A 60 2.17 7.20 -8.16
CA MET A 60 1.50 7.51 -6.90
C MET A 60 1.31 6.26 -6.08
N PHE A 61 1.40 6.41 -4.76
CA PHE A 61 1.02 5.39 -3.79
C PHE A 61 -0.27 5.78 -3.09
N ILE A 62 -1.15 4.80 -2.91
CA ILE A 62 -2.30 4.89 -2.02
C ILE A 62 -2.02 3.94 -0.88
N VAL A 63 -1.75 4.47 0.30
CA VAL A 63 -1.47 3.66 1.48
C VAL A 63 -2.76 3.53 2.27
N ILE A 64 -3.29 2.31 2.27
CA ILE A 64 -4.40 1.88 3.10
C ILE A 64 -3.81 1.37 4.39
N THR A 65 -3.65 2.30 5.32
CA THR A 65 -2.93 2.05 6.57
C THR A 65 -3.87 2.36 7.72
N GLY A 66 -3.79 1.52 8.76
CA GLY A 66 -4.25 1.94 10.09
C GLY A 66 -3.42 3.11 10.61
N ASN A 67 -3.43 3.36 11.91
CA ASN A 67 -2.44 4.25 12.53
C ASN A 67 -1.05 3.55 12.58
N ASP A 68 -0.49 3.19 11.42
CA ASP A 68 0.81 2.52 11.30
C ASP A 68 1.94 3.54 11.55
N PRO A 69 2.75 3.36 12.61
CA PRO A 69 3.83 4.28 12.94
C PRO A 69 4.95 4.30 11.90
N PHE A 70 5.05 3.30 11.02
CA PHE A 70 6.08 3.28 9.98
C PHE A 70 5.69 4.11 8.75
N ILE A 71 4.42 4.51 8.63
CA ILE A 71 3.94 5.42 7.60
C ILE A 71 3.93 6.85 8.17
N ASN A 72 5.10 7.49 8.13
CA ASN A 72 5.35 8.81 8.71
C ASN A 72 6.11 9.71 7.72
N ASP A 73 6.57 10.88 8.18
CA ASP A 73 7.26 11.84 7.32
C ASP A 73 8.61 11.28 6.78
N ASP A 74 9.32 10.44 7.54
CA ASP A 74 10.54 9.77 7.06
C ASP A 74 10.24 8.79 5.92
N PHE A 75 9.14 8.05 6.04
CA PHE A 75 8.66 7.19 4.96
C PHE A 75 8.38 8.00 3.69
N TYR A 76 7.70 9.14 3.82
CA TYR A 76 7.42 10.02 2.68
C TYR A 76 8.70 10.54 2.02
N VAL A 77 9.64 11.07 2.80
CA VAL A 77 10.91 11.60 2.28
C VAL A 77 11.69 10.55 1.48
N ARG A 78 11.68 9.29 1.95
CA ARG A 78 12.39 8.19 1.30
C ARG A 78 11.68 7.65 0.05
N ILE A 79 10.34 7.60 0.09
CA ILE A 79 9.54 7.18 -1.07
C ILE A 79 9.60 8.23 -2.18
N ALA A 80 9.71 9.52 -1.85
CA ALA A 80 9.91 10.62 -2.81
C ALA A 80 8.90 10.62 -3.98
N LYS A 81 7.66 10.20 -3.72
CA LYS A 81 6.55 10.16 -4.68
C LYS A 81 5.26 10.62 -4.01
N PRO A 82 4.26 11.07 -4.78
CA PRO A 82 2.93 11.36 -4.27
C PRO A 82 2.36 10.19 -3.46
N ILE A 83 1.90 10.48 -2.25
CA ILE A 83 1.32 9.50 -1.33
C ILE A 83 -0.04 10.01 -0.86
N ILE A 84 -1.07 9.19 -1.03
CA ILE A 84 -2.38 9.39 -0.42
C ILE A 84 -2.48 8.44 0.77
N LEU A 85 -2.68 8.99 1.97
CA LEU A 85 -2.95 8.20 3.17
C LEU A 85 -4.44 8.12 3.40
N THR A 86 -4.92 6.88 3.54
CA THR A 86 -6.33 6.59 3.72
C THR A 86 -6.53 5.45 4.71
N ARG A 87 -7.56 5.54 5.55
CA ARG A 87 -8.04 4.42 6.38
C ARG A 87 -9.01 3.52 5.63
N ARG A 88 -9.73 4.09 4.66
CA ARG A 88 -10.74 3.46 3.80
C ARG A 88 -10.82 4.28 2.53
N LEU A 89 -10.98 3.62 1.39
CA LEU A 89 -11.01 4.22 0.05
C LEU A 89 -11.97 5.39 -0.13
N GLU A 90 -12.90 5.59 0.78
CA GLU A 90 -13.90 6.66 0.78
C GLU A 90 -13.40 7.93 1.48
N SER A 91 -12.20 7.88 2.09
CA SER A 91 -11.65 8.92 2.93
C SER A 91 -10.19 9.22 2.56
N VAL A 92 -9.81 10.49 2.66
CA VAL A 92 -8.41 10.93 2.58
C VAL A 92 -8.05 11.54 3.92
N ASN A 93 -7.12 10.91 4.64
CA ASN A 93 -6.69 11.37 5.96
C ASN A 93 -5.56 12.39 5.85
N LYS A 94 -4.59 12.12 4.98
CA LYS A 94 -3.43 12.99 4.71
C LYS A 94 -2.97 12.74 3.28
N ALA A 95 -2.37 13.73 2.66
CA ALA A 95 -1.72 13.59 1.38
C ALA A 95 -0.34 14.23 1.45
N PHE A 96 0.61 13.66 0.71
CA PHE A 96 1.95 14.21 0.54
C PHE A 96 2.27 14.32 -0.94
N GLY A 97 2.86 15.45 -1.34
CA GLY A 97 3.12 15.75 -2.75
C GLY A 97 1.85 16.05 -3.58
N LEU A 98 0.68 16.17 -2.94
CA LEU A 98 -0.61 16.54 -3.52
C LEU A 98 -1.39 17.38 -2.49
N SER A 99 -2.28 18.25 -2.97
CA SER A 99 -3.32 18.83 -2.12
C SER A 99 -4.38 17.79 -1.74
N ILE A 100 -5.11 18.06 -0.66
CA ILE A 100 -6.19 17.17 -0.20
C ILE A 100 -7.30 17.02 -1.25
N ASP A 101 -7.61 18.08 -2.00
CA ASP A 101 -8.66 18.06 -3.02
C ASP A 101 -8.24 17.28 -4.26
N GLU A 102 -6.98 17.39 -4.68
CA GLU A 102 -6.41 16.54 -5.74
C GLU A 102 -6.44 15.07 -5.33
N ALA A 103 -6.01 14.76 -4.10
CA ALA A 103 -6.05 13.39 -3.58
C ALA A 103 -7.48 12.83 -3.56
N ARG A 104 -8.47 13.62 -3.11
CA ARG A 104 -9.89 13.22 -3.14
C ARG A 104 -10.40 12.98 -4.56
N SER A 105 -10.04 13.85 -5.51
CA SER A 105 -10.41 13.70 -6.92
C SER A 105 -9.86 12.40 -7.50
N VAL A 106 -8.59 12.09 -7.25
CA VAL A 106 -7.95 10.84 -7.69
C VAL A 106 -8.66 9.63 -7.09
N VAL A 107 -8.85 9.61 -5.76
CA VAL A 107 -9.50 8.49 -5.08
C VAL A 107 -10.92 8.27 -5.61
N ASN A 108 -11.72 9.33 -5.75
CA ASN A 108 -13.06 9.26 -6.31
C ASN A 108 -13.08 8.72 -7.74
N PHE A 109 -12.12 9.14 -8.58
CA PHE A 109 -11.98 8.61 -9.93
C PHE A 109 -11.68 7.11 -9.89
N LEU A 110 -10.74 6.67 -9.06
CA LEU A 110 -10.36 5.26 -8.98
C LEU A 110 -11.53 4.38 -8.52
N VAL A 111 -12.22 4.79 -7.45
CA VAL A 111 -13.40 4.10 -6.90
C VAL A 111 -14.52 3.97 -7.94
N LYS A 112 -14.87 5.07 -8.63
CA LYS A 112 -15.97 5.09 -9.61
C LYS A 112 -15.66 4.35 -10.91
N SER A 113 -14.40 4.31 -11.34
CA SER A 113 -14.05 3.90 -12.71
C SER A 113 -13.58 2.47 -12.82
N THR A 114 -12.95 1.93 -11.77
CA THR A 114 -12.00 0.83 -11.96
C THR A 114 -11.81 -0.08 -10.75
N PHE A 115 -11.90 0.42 -9.51
CA PHE A 115 -11.20 -0.24 -8.41
C PHE A 115 -12.05 -0.92 -7.34
N MET A 116 -13.37 -0.76 -7.27
CA MET A 116 -14.11 -1.33 -6.12
C MET A 116 -13.97 -2.86 -6.02
N GLU A 117 -14.30 -3.61 -7.07
CA GLU A 117 -14.15 -5.07 -7.07
C GLU A 117 -12.69 -5.51 -6.87
N THR A 118 -11.73 -4.78 -7.46
CA THR A 118 -10.32 -5.15 -7.32
C THR A 118 -9.76 -4.81 -5.96
N ILE A 119 -10.22 -3.74 -5.30
CA ILE A 119 -9.80 -3.42 -3.95
C ILE A 119 -10.48 -4.34 -2.96
N GLU A 120 -11.75 -4.71 -3.15
CA GLU A 120 -12.39 -5.78 -2.37
C GLU A 120 -11.63 -7.10 -2.52
N PHE A 121 -11.21 -7.45 -3.73
CA PHE A 121 -10.35 -8.61 -3.97
C PHE A 121 -9.00 -8.49 -3.26
N ILE A 122 -8.34 -7.34 -3.32
CA ILE A 122 -7.04 -7.11 -2.66
C ILE A 122 -7.19 -7.14 -1.15
N ASP A 123 -8.26 -6.57 -0.61
CA ASP A 123 -8.57 -6.61 0.81
C ASP A 123 -8.80 -8.06 1.25
N LYS A 124 -9.58 -8.83 0.48
CA LYS A 124 -9.79 -10.25 0.75
C LYS A 124 -8.50 -11.06 0.67
N LEU A 125 -7.72 -10.89 -0.40
CA LEU A 125 -6.41 -11.54 -0.57
C LEU A 125 -5.47 -11.17 0.57
N TYR A 126 -5.48 -9.91 1.00
CA TYR A 126 -4.69 -9.45 2.12
C TYR A 126 -5.09 -10.17 3.42
N HIS A 127 -6.39 -10.28 3.70
CA HIS A 127 -6.90 -11.00 4.86
C HIS A 127 -6.54 -12.49 4.80
N GLU A 128 -6.75 -13.16 3.67
CA GLU A 128 -6.41 -14.58 3.48
C GLU A 128 -4.91 -14.84 3.67
N VAL A 129 -4.04 -13.99 3.12
CA VAL A 129 -2.58 -14.13 3.30
C VAL A 129 -2.21 -13.94 4.78
N ILE A 130 -2.84 -13.00 5.47
CA ILE A 130 -2.58 -12.78 6.89
C ILE A 130 -3.05 -13.99 7.72
N GLU A 131 -4.22 -14.54 7.45
CA GLU A 131 -4.73 -15.75 8.13
C GLU A 131 -3.75 -16.92 7.96
N VAL A 132 -3.27 -17.17 6.74
CA VAL A 132 -2.26 -18.19 6.47
C VAL A 132 -0.95 -17.92 7.24
N LEU A 133 -0.50 -16.67 7.31
CA LEU A 133 0.70 -16.31 8.08
C LEU A 133 0.51 -16.55 9.59
N GLU A 134 -0.68 -16.28 10.12
CA GLU A 134 -1.05 -16.56 11.51
C GLU A 134 -1.05 -18.09 11.76
N GLU A 135 -1.67 -18.88 10.89
CA GLU A 135 -1.74 -20.36 10.97
C GLU A 135 -0.37 -21.06 10.89
N LEU A 136 0.54 -20.55 10.04
CA LEU A 136 1.89 -21.11 9.87
C LEU A 136 2.80 -20.92 11.09
N GLY A 137 2.28 -20.38 12.18
CA GLY A 137 3.02 -20.31 13.44
C GLY A 137 4.04 -19.18 13.48
N TYR A 138 3.84 -18.11 12.69
CA TYR A 138 4.35 -16.80 13.11
C TYR A 138 3.71 -16.34 14.45
N GLU A 139 2.74 -17.11 14.97
CA GLU A 139 2.24 -17.09 16.35
C GLU A 139 2.83 -18.16 17.30
N LYS A 140 3.67 -19.12 16.86
CA LYS A 140 4.15 -20.19 17.74
C LYS A 140 5.22 -19.69 18.74
N ARG A 141 4.78 -19.62 19.99
CA ARG A 141 5.57 -19.38 21.21
C ARG A 141 6.95 -20.06 21.16
N SER A 142 7.99 -19.29 21.47
CA SER A 142 9.18 -19.82 22.11
C SER A 142 9.26 -19.19 23.49
N GLY A 143 9.11 -20.01 24.54
CA GLY A 143 9.48 -19.70 25.94
C GLY A 143 8.59 -18.71 26.65
#